data_AF-A0A0M4FPX1-F1
#
_entry.id   AF-A0A0M4FPX1-F1
#
_cell.length_a   1.000
_cell.length_b   1.000
_cell.length_c   1.000
_cell.angle_alpha   90.00
_cell.angle_beta   90.00
_cell.angle_gamma   90.00
#
_symmetry.space_group_name_H-M   'P 1'
#
loop_
_entity.id
_entity.type
_entity.pdbx_description
1 polymer ?
#
loop_
_entity_poly.entity_id
_entity_poly.type
_entity_poly.pdbx_seq_one_letter_code
_entity_poly.pdbx_strand_id
1 'polypeptide(L)'
;MKNKKILGLSFLFISLLFFVGCSEYQEDFTFTGTVEEIVVEDKILVMKEYDAPESRKEGNVYEIPVDKVERYNVGQKLEVTVFSNTDVDVWDLDHMKFEIEVIDN
;
A
#
# COMPACT_ATOMS: atom_id res chain seq x y z
N MET A 1 10.67 48.73 41.49
CA MET A 1 11.14 48.35 40.14
C MET A 1 10.25 47.21 39.63
N LYS A 2 9.57 47.39 38.49
CA LYS A 2 8.60 46.43 37.93
C LYS A 2 9.35 45.33 37.16
N ASN A 3 9.42 44.11 37.69
CA ASN A 3 9.87 42.96 36.90
C ASN A 3 8.67 42.04 36.63
N LYS A 4 8.04 42.27 35.49
CA LYS A 4 7.10 41.33 34.86
C LYS A 4 7.91 40.24 34.14
N LYS A 5 7.27 39.07 34.02
CA LYS A 5 7.53 37.97 33.06
C LYS A 5 8.41 36.82 33.58
N ILE A 6 7.77 35.82 34.17
CA ILE A 6 8.16 34.40 34.05
C ILE A 6 6.87 33.60 33.79
N LEU A 7 6.35 33.68 32.57
CA LEU A 7 5.30 32.80 32.05
C LEU A 7 5.63 32.60 30.59
N GLY A 8 6.56 31.69 30.30
CA GLY A 8 7.05 31.53 28.93
C GLY A 8 7.95 30.34 28.66
N LEU A 9 8.05 29.37 29.59
CA LEU A 9 8.88 28.18 29.39
C LEU A 9 8.08 26.89 29.20
N SER A 10 6.77 26.89 29.47
CA SER A 10 5.95 25.66 29.43
C SER A 10 5.36 25.34 28.04
N PHE A 11 5.37 26.29 27.10
CA PHE A 11 4.70 26.10 25.80
C PHE A 11 5.60 25.44 24.74
N LEU A 12 6.91 25.36 24.99
CA LEU A 12 7.90 24.85 24.04
C LEU A 12 8.03 23.31 24.07
N PHE A 13 7.54 22.66 25.13
CA PHE A 13 7.58 21.19 25.25
C PHE A 13 6.39 20.49 24.58
N ILE A 14 5.27 21.19 24.35
CA ILE A 14 4.06 20.62 23.75
C ILE A 14 4.17 20.52 22.22
N SER A 15 4.95 21.39 21.57
CA SER A 15 5.12 21.35 20.10
C SER A 15 6.00 20.19 19.61
N LEU A 16 6.81 19.58 20.49
CA LEU A 16 7.68 18.44 20.13
C LEU A 16 6.92 17.10 20.06
N LEU A 17 5.67 17.03 20.52
CA LEU A 17 4.87 15.81 20.51
C LEU A 17 4.00 15.63 19.24
N PHE A 18 4.06 16.57 18.29
CA PHE A 18 3.23 16.51 17.07
C PHE A 18 3.91 15.90 15.84
N PHE A 19 5.15 15.40 15.96
CA PHE A 19 5.84 14.68 14.87
C PHE A 19 5.81 13.15 15.08
N VAL A 20 4.74 12.62 15.66
CA VAL A 20 4.55 11.17 15.73
C VAL A 20 4.12 10.68 14.35
N GLY A 21 5.13 10.28 13.57
CA GLY A 21 5.12 9.29 12.49
C GLY A 21 3.90 9.25 11.59
N CYS A 22 3.90 10.05 10.53
CA CYS A 22 3.26 9.60 9.30
C CYS A 22 4.11 8.42 8.81
N SER A 23 3.56 7.20 8.71
CA SER A 23 4.28 6.08 8.09
C SER A 23 4.52 6.43 6.61
N GLU A 24 5.77 6.63 6.24
CA GLU A 24 6.14 6.93 4.86
C GLU A 24 6.14 5.61 4.07
N TYR A 25 5.09 5.40 3.29
CA TYR A 25 5.03 4.29 2.33
C TYR A 25 5.93 4.64 1.14
N GLN A 26 6.81 3.71 0.78
CA GLN A 26 7.66 3.80 -0.40
C GLN A 26 7.19 2.77 -1.42
N GLU A 27 7.32 3.10 -2.71
CA GLU A 27 7.06 2.13 -3.78
C GLU A 27 8.08 0.99 -3.67
N ASP A 28 7.57 -0.24 -3.64
CA ASP A 28 8.38 -1.46 -3.60
C ASP A 28 8.54 -1.98 -5.03
N PHE A 29 7.42 -2.38 -5.67
CA PHE A 29 7.43 -2.78 -7.08
C PHE A 29 6.06 -2.61 -7.74
N THR A 30 6.06 -2.62 -9.07
CA THR A 30 4.86 -2.60 -9.91
C THR A 30 4.82 -3.87 -10.77
N PHE A 31 3.62 -4.43 -10.97
CA PHE A 31 3.41 -5.56 -11.88
C PHE A 31 2.07 -5.46 -12.60
N THR A 32 1.96 -6.15 -13.73
CA THR A 32 0.70 -6.28 -14.48
C THR A 32 0.15 -7.69 -14.35
N GLY A 33 -1.15 -7.83 -14.14
CA GLY A 33 -1.78 -9.13 -13.93
C GLY A 33 -3.22 -9.21 -14.40
N THR A 34 -3.68 -10.44 -14.62
CA THR A 34 -5.06 -10.77 -14.93
C THR A 34 -5.76 -11.26 -13.67
N VAL A 35 -6.98 -10.79 -13.40
CA VAL A 35 -7.82 -11.31 -12.31
C VAL A 35 -8.30 -12.71 -12.67
N GLU A 36 -7.84 -13.73 -11.94
CA GLU A 36 -8.25 -15.13 -12.15
C GLU A 36 -9.44 -15.51 -11.27
N GLU A 37 -9.46 -14.99 -10.03
CA GLU A 37 -10.50 -15.28 -9.05
C GLU A 37 -10.79 -14.06 -8.16
N ILE A 38 -12.05 -13.94 -7.72
CA ILE A 38 -12.49 -12.91 -6.78
C ILE A 38 -13.07 -13.63 -5.56
N VAL A 39 -12.38 -13.54 -4.43
CA VAL A 39 -12.83 -14.09 -3.15
C VAL A 39 -13.64 -13.02 -2.42
N VAL A 40 -14.96 -13.07 -2.60
CA VAL A 40 -15.88 -12.01 -2.13
C VAL A 40 -15.90 -11.88 -0.60
N GLU A 41 -15.82 -12.99 0.12
CA GLU A 41 -15.89 -13.02 1.59
C GLU A 41 -14.72 -12.27 2.23
N ASP A 42 -13.51 -12.48 1.71
CA ASP A 42 -12.26 -11.88 2.21
C ASP A 42 -11.87 -10.60 1.48
N LYS A 43 -12.61 -10.24 0.43
CA LYS A 43 -12.34 -9.11 -0.47
C LYS A 43 -10.94 -9.16 -1.09
N ILE A 44 -10.58 -10.32 -1.62
CA ILE A 44 -9.28 -10.57 -2.25
C ILE A 44 -9.46 -10.77 -3.75
N LEU A 45 -8.57 -10.16 -4.54
CA LEU A 45 -8.36 -10.49 -5.94
C LEU A 45 -7.19 -11.46 -6.05
N VAL A 46 -7.41 -12.64 -6.62
CA VAL A 46 -6.32 -13.55 -7.00
C VAL A 46 -5.89 -13.18 -8.41
N MET A 47 -4.66 -12.70 -8.56
CA MET A 47 -4.13 -12.18 -9.80
C MET A 47 -2.96 -13.01 -10.29
N LYS A 48 -2.98 -13.34 -11.59
CA LYS A 48 -1.85 -13.96 -12.27
C LYS A 48 -1.06 -12.91 -13.03
N GLU A 49 0.21 -12.76 -12.69
CA GLU A 49 1.12 -11.86 -13.41
C GLU A 49 1.25 -12.28 -14.88
N TYR A 50 1.17 -11.31 -15.79
CA TYR A 50 1.47 -11.49 -17.21
C TYR A 50 2.64 -10.59 -17.62
N ASP A 51 3.32 -10.93 -18.72
CA ASP A 51 4.55 -10.27 -19.19
C ASP A 51 5.69 -10.24 -18.14
N ALA A 52 5.71 -11.25 -17.27
CA ALA A 52 6.73 -11.42 -16.27
C ALA A 52 8.13 -11.60 -16.92
N PRO A 53 9.21 -11.06 -16.31
CA PRO A 53 10.56 -11.22 -16.84
C PRO A 53 10.97 -12.69 -16.97
N GLU A 54 11.87 -13.00 -17.90
CA GLU A 54 12.29 -14.40 -18.23
C GLU A 54 12.75 -15.22 -17.01
N SER A 55 13.28 -14.56 -15.96
CA SER A 55 13.65 -15.22 -14.70
C SER A 55 12.46 -15.87 -13.98
N ARG A 56 11.24 -15.39 -14.23
CA ARG A 56 9.97 -15.88 -13.69
C ARG A 56 8.92 -16.01 -14.78
N LYS A 57 9.26 -16.70 -15.87
CA LYS A 57 8.44 -16.84 -17.09
C LYS A 57 7.02 -17.35 -16.84
N GLU A 58 6.80 -18.15 -15.80
CA GLU A 58 5.45 -18.62 -15.45
C GLU A 58 4.60 -17.54 -14.79
N GLY A 59 5.17 -16.41 -14.37
CA GLY A 59 4.53 -15.33 -13.63
C GLY A 59 4.19 -15.72 -12.18
N ASN A 60 4.18 -14.75 -11.28
CA ASN A 60 3.73 -14.98 -9.91
C ASN A 60 2.19 -14.95 -9.81
N VAL A 61 1.65 -15.54 -8.74
CA VAL A 61 0.25 -15.37 -8.34
C VAL A 61 0.24 -14.52 -7.08
N TYR A 62 -0.59 -13.48 -7.07
CA TYR A 62 -0.70 -12.54 -5.97
C TYR A 62 -2.14 -12.51 -5.45
N GLU A 63 -2.26 -12.39 -4.13
CA GLU A 63 -3.53 -12.12 -3.44
C GLU A 63 -3.55 -10.65 -3.06
N ILE A 64 -4.38 -9.87 -3.75
CA ILE A 64 -4.46 -8.42 -3.58
C ILE A 64 -5.73 -8.07 -2.79
N PRO A 65 -5.63 -7.60 -1.54
CA PRO A 65 -6.79 -7.15 -0.79
C PRO A 65 -7.35 -5.86 -1.39
N VAL A 66 -8.67 -5.75 -1.46
CA VAL A 66 -9.36 -4.56 -2.01
C VAL A 66 -10.54 -4.13 -1.14
N ASP A 67 -10.89 -2.85 -1.19
CA ASP A 67 -12.03 -2.33 -0.42
C ASP A 67 -13.39 -2.85 -0.92
N LYS A 68 -13.51 -3.01 -2.25
CA LYS A 68 -14.74 -3.30 -2.99
C LYS A 68 -14.45 -4.18 -4.20
N VAL A 69 -14.82 -5.45 -4.10
CA VAL A 69 -14.63 -6.45 -5.17
C VAL A 69 -15.53 -6.19 -6.39
N GLU A 70 -16.65 -5.47 -6.23
CA GLU A 70 -17.64 -5.22 -7.29
C GLU A 70 -17.12 -4.30 -8.41
N ARG A 71 -15.94 -3.70 -8.23
CA ARG A 71 -15.27 -2.87 -9.23
C ARG A 71 -14.48 -3.69 -10.26
N TYR A 72 -14.32 -4.99 -10.01
CA TYR A 72 -13.43 -5.84 -10.77
C TYR A 72 -14.18 -7.03 -11.36
N ASN A 73 -13.66 -7.57 -12.46
CA ASN A 73 -14.18 -8.77 -13.10
C ASN A 73 -13.07 -9.79 -13.34
N VAL A 74 -13.41 -11.08 -13.29
CA VAL A 74 -12.50 -12.15 -13.73
C VAL A 74 -12.16 -11.94 -15.21
N GLY A 75 -10.88 -12.08 -15.55
CA GLY A 75 -10.30 -11.82 -16.87
C GLY A 75 -9.82 -10.38 -17.10
N GLN A 76 -10.14 -9.45 -16.18
CA GLN A 76 -9.71 -8.05 -16.30
C GLN A 76 -8.20 -7.91 -16.09
N LYS A 77 -7.55 -7.04 -16.85
CA LYS A 77 -6.12 -6.74 -16.74
C LYS A 77 -5.88 -5.47 -15.95
N LEU A 78 -5.05 -5.57 -14.93
CA LEU A 78 -4.76 -4.47 -14.00
C LEU A 78 -3.25 -4.27 -13.87
N GLU A 79 -2.85 -3.02 -13.66
CA GLU A 79 -1.55 -2.66 -13.10
C GLU A 79 -1.69 -2.53 -11.59
N VAL A 80 -0.77 -3.10 -10.84
CA VAL A 80 -0.75 -2.99 -9.38
C VAL A 80 0.61 -2.49 -8.94
N THR A 81 0.61 -1.34 -8.28
CA THR A 81 1.78 -0.79 -7.59
C THR A 81 1.68 -1.13 -6.11
N VAL A 82 2.68 -1.85 -5.62
CA VAL A 82 2.82 -2.26 -4.22
C VAL A 82 3.71 -1.25 -3.51
N PHE A 83 3.23 -0.74 -2.38
CA PHE A 83 3.97 0.14 -1.50
C PHE A 83 4.17 -0.55 -0.15
N SER A 84 5.35 -0.39 0.43
CA SER A 84 5.70 -0.89 1.76
C SER A 84 6.13 0.26 2.66
N ASN A 85 5.87 0.15 3.95
CA ASN A 85 6.44 1.07 4.97
C ASN A 85 7.52 0.38 5.83
N THR A 86 8.00 -0.79 5.39
CA THR A 86 9.06 -1.57 6.03
C THR A 86 10.15 -1.92 5.01
N ASP A 87 11.41 -1.91 5.46
CA ASP A 87 12.58 -2.30 4.64
C ASP A 87 12.68 -3.82 4.43
N VAL A 88 11.76 -4.58 5.01
CA VAL A 88 11.74 -6.03 4.91
C VAL A 88 10.98 -6.43 3.65
N ASP A 89 11.66 -7.11 2.72
CA ASP A 89 11.09 -7.75 1.53
C ASP A 89 10.28 -9.01 1.93
N VAL A 90 9.14 -8.76 2.58
CA VAL A 90 8.18 -9.77 3.03
C VAL A 90 6.79 -9.30 2.64
N TRP A 91 6.01 -10.20 2.05
CA TRP A 91 4.60 -9.98 1.74
C TRP A 91 3.77 -9.89 3.03
N ASP A 92 3.65 -8.67 3.56
CA ASP A 92 2.95 -8.36 4.80
C ASP A 92 1.78 -7.41 4.52
N LEU A 93 0.58 -8.00 4.39
CA LEU A 93 -0.63 -7.25 4.04
C LEU A 93 -0.99 -6.17 5.07
N ASP A 94 -0.53 -6.25 6.32
CA ASP A 94 -0.81 -5.24 7.35
C ASP A 94 0.03 -3.97 7.16
N HIS A 95 1.17 -4.08 6.47
CA HIS A 95 2.16 -3.02 6.27
C HIS A 95 2.33 -2.64 4.79
N MET A 96 1.55 -3.26 3.90
CA MET A 96 1.52 -2.98 2.48
C MET A 96 0.31 -2.14 2.09
N LYS A 97 0.48 -1.34 1.04
CA LYS A 97 -0.59 -0.60 0.38
C LYS A 97 -0.55 -0.91 -1.11
N PHE A 98 -1.73 -1.04 -1.71
CA PHE A 98 -1.88 -1.37 -3.13
C PHE A 98 -2.58 -0.21 -3.85
N GLU A 99 -1.99 0.24 -4.95
CA GLU A 99 -2.66 1.11 -5.92
C GLU A 99 -2.93 0.29 -7.18
N ILE A 100 -4.18 0.34 -7.67
CA ILE A 100 -4.66 -0.55 -8.73
C ILE A 100 -5.24 0.31 -9.86
N GLU A 101 -4.68 0.16 -11.05
CA GLU A 101 -5.15 0.81 -12.27
C GLU A 101 -5.66 -0.22 -13.28
N VAL A 102 -6.74 0.12 -13.98
CA VAL A 102 -7.29 -0.74 -15.04
C VAL A 102 -6.56 -0.45 -16.34
N ILE A 103 -5.89 -1.44 -16.90
CA ILE A 103 -5.18 -1.32 -18.19
C ILE A 103 -6.13 -1.64 -19.35
N ASP A 104 -6.95 -2.70 -19.20
CA ASP A 104 -7.84 -3.20 -20.24
C ASP A 104 -9.09 -3.85 -19.62
N ASN A 105 -10.24 -3.68 -20.28
CA ASN A 105 -11.56 -4.15 -19.82
C ASN A 105 -12.10 -5.31 -20.65
#